data_AF-A0A7K2WWB2-F1
#
_entry.id   AF-A0A7K2WWB2-F1
#
_cell.length_a   1.000
_cell.length_b   1.000
_cell.length_c   1.000
_cell.angle_alpha   90.00
_cell.angle_beta   90.00
_cell.angle_gamma   90.00
#
_symmetry.space_group_name_H-M   'P 1'
#
loop_
_entity.id
_entity.type
_entity.pdbx_description
1 polymer ?
#
loop_
_entity_poly.entity_id
_entity_poly.type
_entity_poly.pdbx_seq_one_letter_code
_entity_poly.pdbx_strand_id
1 'polypeptide(L)'
;MEGAPLRNDEFAKTQDGGRVQASPRQRAADHRPYFFLSYAHTPRDGAGGPDPDMWVERLFRDLCGHVLAMTDLPAGAPPGFIDREIRSGEGWSERLGEVLSTCRVFVPLFSPRYFASEMCGKEWYAFAQRVIYQQAKSNNPSDAIVPALWVPVPPQQLPGPAERLQFNHRDFGDRYVTDGLYGLIKLRIFAEEYERAVYELAKRIVSVADTAAVGPGRPLDYRQVPSAFGANGGPRPMQVTVAAPTHHDLPEGRTPHYYGGTAQDWNPYHPDSVRPLAYVARDLVRSLNYQADIMSFDDVAVPHDGKQAPTRPEILLVDRWALHDEEQRERLAAFDAEHRPWVSVVVPWNREDQQSRAAETELSEQLERTMPRKMGQGRTACRAAAKGVPSMEAFGQILPQVVEAAAQQYLRHAAVYPPAGGSHTERPRLRGPMAAEYATTYYTPETHDLAPDAEDTDDRTS
;
A
#
# COMPACT_ATOMS: atom_id res chain seq x y z
N MET A 1 68.05 30.48 -55.50
CA MET A 1 68.46 29.09 -55.24
C MET A 1 67.39 28.49 -54.34
N GLU A 2 66.62 27.57 -54.93
CA GLU A 2 65.84 26.46 -54.36
C GLU A 2 65.06 26.70 -53.05
N GLY A 3 63.72 26.65 -52.96
CA GLY A 3 62.73 25.95 -53.78
C GLY A 3 62.29 24.64 -53.08
N ALA A 4 61.59 24.76 -51.96
CA ALA A 4 61.09 23.60 -51.18
C ALA A 4 59.97 22.86 -51.92
N PRO A 5 59.94 21.51 -51.92
CA PRO A 5 58.83 20.77 -52.50
C PRO A 5 57.81 20.29 -51.44
N LEU A 6 56.56 20.26 -51.89
CA LEU A 6 55.40 19.63 -51.27
C LEU A 6 55.18 18.22 -51.84
N ARG A 7 54.64 17.34 -50.97
CA ARG A 7 53.77 16.17 -51.23
C ARG A 7 54.35 14.92 -51.92
N ASN A 8 54.12 13.77 -51.28
CA ASN A 8 53.28 12.73 -51.84
C ASN A 8 52.67 11.82 -50.76
N ASP A 9 51.39 11.54 -50.96
CA ASP A 9 50.57 10.53 -50.29
C ASP A 9 51.06 9.10 -50.56
N GLU A 10 50.72 8.14 -49.69
CA GLU A 10 49.71 7.10 -49.96
C GLU A 10 49.94 5.77 -49.18
N PHE A 11 49.06 5.53 -48.21
CA PHE A 11 48.44 4.27 -47.74
C PHE A 11 49.21 2.93 -47.64
N ALA A 12 49.20 2.34 -46.42
CA ALA A 12 48.74 0.96 -46.20
C ALA A 12 48.39 0.63 -44.72
N LYS A 13 47.08 0.41 -44.51
CA LYS A 13 46.42 -0.58 -43.62
C LYS A 13 46.56 -0.53 -42.09
N THR A 14 45.52 0.08 -41.52
CA THR A 14 44.69 -0.34 -40.36
C THR A 14 44.80 -1.80 -39.87
N GLN A 15 45.00 -1.94 -38.56
CA GLN A 15 44.20 -2.83 -37.68
C GLN A 15 44.07 -2.18 -36.30
N ASP A 16 42.84 -1.76 -35.99
CA ASP A 16 42.44 -1.08 -34.76
C ASP A 16 42.04 -2.12 -33.71
N GLY A 17 42.83 -2.21 -32.64
CA GLY A 17 42.57 -3.03 -31.46
C GLY A 17 42.13 -2.15 -30.30
N GLY A 18 40.95 -1.54 -30.41
CA GLY A 18 40.36 -0.68 -29.39
C GLY A 18 40.08 -1.42 -28.08
N ARG A 19 41.03 -1.39 -27.16
CA ARG A 19 40.85 -1.83 -25.77
C ARG A 19 40.11 -0.73 -25.01
N VAL A 20 38.78 -0.84 -24.96
CA VAL A 20 37.93 0.01 -24.10
C VAL A 20 38.33 -0.25 -22.64
N GLN A 21 39.09 0.67 -22.05
CA GLN A 21 39.31 0.70 -20.60
C GLN A 21 38.00 1.14 -19.94
N ALA A 22 37.16 0.17 -19.59
CA ALA A 22 36.10 0.38 -18.63
C ALA A 22 36.75 0.69 -17.28
N SER A 23 36.77 1.96 -16.89
CA SER A 23 37.10 2.36 -15.53
C SER A 23 36.08 1.71 -14.58
N PRO A 24 36.50 0.90 -13.60
CA PRO A 24 35.56 0.38 -12.61
C PRO A 24 35.10 1.56 -11.78
N ARG A 25 33.83 1.97 -11.95
CA ARG A 25 33.16 2.75 -10.92
C ARG A 25 33.23 1.94 -9.64
N GLN A 26 34.11 2.31 -8.71
CA GLN A 26 34.03 1.85 -7.33
C GLN A 26 32.59 2.14 -6.87
N ARG A 27 31.75 1.09 -6.79
CA ARG A 27 30.49 1.17 -6.07
C ARG A 27 30.87 1.59 -4.66
N ALA A 28 30.52 2.80 -4.25
CA ALA A 28 30.58 3.17 -2.85
C ALA A 28 29.88 2.06 -2.06
N ALA A 29 30.52 1.52 -1.01
CA ALA A 29 29.94 0.45 -0.22
C ALA A 29 28.54 0.88 0.22
N ASP A 30 27.54 0.14 -0.22
CA ASP A 30 26.15 0.45 0.06
C ASP A 30 25.81 -0.15 1.42
N HIS A 31 25.94 0.66 2.47
CA HIS A 31 25.75 0.27 3.87
C HIS A 31 24.27 0.12 4.26
N ARG A 32 23.33 0.23 3.30
CA ARG A 32 21.90 0.04 3.57
C ARG A 32 21.63 -1.40 4.00
N PRO A 33 20.79 -1.64 5.02
CA PRO A 33 20.44 -2.99 5.42
C PRO A 33 19.76 -3.71 4.26
N TYR A 34 20.11 -4.97 4.05
CA TYR A 34 19.51 -5.79 2.99
C TYR A 34 18.02 -5.94 3.23
N PHE A 35 17.61 -6.11 4.49
CA PHE A 35 16.20 -6.29 4.82
C PHE A 35 15.75 -5.57 6.09
N PHE A 36 14.46 -5.26 6.11
CA PHE A 36 13.70 -4.93 7.31
C PHE A 36 12.77 -6.10 7.63
N LEU A 37 12.90 -6.72 8.80
CA LEU A 37 12.01 -7.79 9.25
C LEU A 37 10.88 -7.19 10.10
N SER A 38 9.68 -7.12 9.51
CA SER A 38 8.48 -6.60 10.13
C SER A 38 7.72 -7.74 10.80
N TYR A 39 7.44 -7.64 12.10
CA TYR A 39 6.72 -8.68 12.82
C TYR A 39 5.82 -8.11 13.92
N ALA A 40 4.76 -8.82 14.28
CA ALA A 40 3.91 -8.39 15.39
C ALA A 40 4.46 -8.86 16.73
N HIS A 41 4.70 -7.92 17.62
CA HIS A 41 5.11 -8.19 18.99
C HIS A 41 4.08 -8.99 19.76
N THR A 42 4.55 -9.95 20.54
CA THR A 42 3.72 -10.68 21.50
C THR A 42 3.62 -9.90 22.80
N PRO A 43 2.39 -9.65 23.33
CA PRO A 43 2.22 -9.06 24.65
C PRO A 43 2.98 -9.85 25.72
N ARG A 44 3.56 -9.16 26.71
CA ARG A 44 4.21 -9.82 27.83
C ARG A 44 3.16 -10.20 28.88
N ASP A 45 3.10 -11.49 29.21
CA ASP A 45 2.32 -11.99 30.33
C ASP A 45 3.14 -11.82 31.63
N GLY A 46 3.12 -10.60 32.20
CA GLY A 46 3.77 -10.28 33.47
C GLY A 46 5.26 -9.92 33.40
N ALA A 47 5.83 -9.47 34.53
CA ALA A 47 7.14 -8.83 34.60
C ALA A 47 8.35 -9.80 34.71
N GLY A 48 8.13 -11.12 34.69
CA GLY A 48 9.18 -12.12 34.96
C GLY A 48 9.24 -13.31 34.00
N GLY A 49 8.41 -13.33 32.95
CA GLY A 49 8.42 -14.40 31.96
C GLY A 49 9.59 -14.27 30.96
N PRO A 50 10.00 -15.38 30.32
CA PRO A 50 10.92 -15.31 29.19
C PRO A 50 10.34 -14.42 28.10
N ASP A 51 11.23 -13.72 27.39
CA ASP A 51 10.80 -12.78 26.37
C ASP A 51 9.99 -13.49 25.27
N PRO A 52 8.73 -13.07 25.02
CA PRO A 52 7.80 -13.86 24.21
C PRO A 52 8.17 -13.86 22.73
N ASP A 53 9.03 -12.94 22.30
CA ASP A 53 9.52 -12.79 20.93
C ASP A 53 10.93 -13.40 20.73
N MET A 54 11.47 -14.16 21.69
CA MET A 54 12.83 -14.76 21.60
C MET A 54 13.06 -15.58 20.32
N TRP A 55 12.02 -16.23 19.80
CA TRP A 55 12.12 -17.07 18.62
C TRP A 55 12.24 -16.23 17.34
N VAL A 56 11.63 -15.04 17.33
CA VAL A 56 11.82 -14.07 16.25
C VAL A 56 13.23 -13.51 16.28
N GLU A 57 13.80 -13.26 17.47
CA GLU A 57 15.20 -12.83 17.59
C GLU A 57 16.18 -13.89 17.07
N ARG A 58 15.92 -15.16 17.37
CA ARG A 58 16.71 -16.28 16.83
C ARG A 58 16.62 -16.30 15.30
N LEU A 59 15.41 -16.28 14.74
CA LEU A 59 15.21 -16.20 13.29
C LEU A 59 15.95 -15.02 12.66
N PHE A 60 15.85 -13.83 13.26
CA PHE A 60 16.53 -12.64 12.76
C PHE A 60 18.06 -12.81 12.74
N ARG A 61 18.63 -13.37 13.80
CA ARG A 61 20.07 -13.64 13.91
C ARG A 61 20.54 -14.65 12.87
N ASP A 62 19.79 -15.73 12.70
CA ASP A 62 20.12 -16.80 11.75
C ASP A 62 20.04 -16.27 10.30
N LEU A 63 19.01 -15.47 9.98
CA LEU A 63 18.91 -14.75 8.70
C LEU A 63 20.09 -13.79 8.48
N CYS A 64 20.45 -13.00 9.49
CA CYS A 64 21.60 -12.09 9.41
C CYS A 64 22.90 -12.86 9.12
N GLY A 65 23.10 -14.01 9.77
CA GLY A 65 24.26 -14.87 9.56
C GLY A 65 24.36 -15.37 8.11
N HIS A 66 23.26 -15.85 7.53
CA HIS A 66 23.24 -16.29 6.14
C HIS A 66 23.43 -15.14 5.14
N VAL A 67 22.76 -14.00 5.34
CA VAL A 67 22.93 -12.83 4.47
C VAL A 67 24.37 -12.33 4.50
N LEU A 68 24.99 -12.26 5.69
CA LEU A 68 26.39 -11.87 5.82
C LEU A 68 27.33 -12.86 5.10
N ALA A 69 27.04 -14.16 5.16
CA ALA A 69 27.83 -15.18 4.47
C ALA A 69 27.68 -15.13 2.93
N MET A 70 26.59 -14.55 2.42
CA MET A 70 26.28 -14.49 0.98
C MET A 70 26.63 -13.14 0.33
N THR A 71 27.07 -12.14 1.10
CA THR A 71 27.25 -10.76 0.63
C THR A 71 28.64 -10.21 0.97
N ASP A 72 28.97 -9.07 0.39
CA ASP A 72 30.24 -8.34 0.60
C ASP A 72 30.11 -7.20 1.61
N LEU A 73 29.11 -7.27 2.51
CA LEU A 73 28.87 -6.24 3.52
C LEU A 73 30.13 -6.02 4.40
N PRO A 74 30.55 -4.76 4.60
CA PRO A 74 31.71 -4.46 5.42
C PRO A 74 31.43 -4.78 6.90
N ALA A 75 32.50 -5.06 7.64
CA ALA A 75 32.42 -5.28 9.07
C ALA A 75 31.74 -4.09 9.77
N GLY A 76 30.71 -4.36 10.59
CA GLY A 76 29.94 -3.36 11.31
C GLY A 76 28.70 -2.84 10.58
N ALA A 77 28.48 -3.18 9.29
CA ALA A 77 27.21 -2.90 8.63
C ALA A 77 26.15 -3.93 9.03
N PRO A 78 24.95 -3.51 9.50
CA PRO A 78 23.90 -4.44 9.88
C PRO A 78 23.28 -5.08 8.61
N PRO A 79 23.29 -6.42 8.46
CA PRO A 79 22.70 -7.08 7.30
C PRO A 79 21.17 -6.94 7.26
N GLY A 80 20.52 -6.79 8.41
CA GLY A 80 19.09 -6.54 8.52
C GLY A 80 18.73 -5.67 9.71
N PHE A 81 17.43 -5.36 9.84
CA PHE A 81 16.89 -4.55 10.93
C PHE A 81 15.57 -5.12 11.48
N ILE A 82 15.33 -4.96 12.79
CA ILE A 82 14.05 -5.19 13.49
C ILE A 82 13.75 -4.04 14.47
N ASP A 83 12.48 -3.72 14.69
CA ASP A 83 11.99 -2.58 15.49
C ASP A 83 12.24 -2.67 17.01
N ARG A 84 12.68 -3.83 17.53
CA ARG A 84 13.08 -3.99 18.94
C ARG A 84 14.20 -3.07 19.38
N GLU A 85 15.13 -2.74 18.48
CA GLU A 85 16.29 -1.89 18.79
C GLU A 85 15.90 -0.46 19.20
N ILE A 86 14.65 -0.05 18.96
CA ILE A 86 14.17 1.32 19.10
C ILE A 86 13.37 1.54 20.40
N ARG A 87 13.23 0.53 21.27
CA ARG A 87 12.33 0.54 22.45
C ARG A 87 12.75 1.46 23.61
N SER A 88 13.53 2.52 23.39
CA SER A 88 13.91 3.45 24.47
C SER A 88 14.24 4.85 23.92
N GLY A 89 13.26 5.76 23.89
CA GLY A 89 13.52 7.22 23.85
C GLY A 89 12.79 8.05 22.80
N GLU A 90 13.11 9.35 22.80
CA GLU A 90 12.83 10.30 21.72
C GLU A 90 13.57 9.86 20.44
N GLY A 91 12.95 10.01 19.26
CA GLY A 91 13.60 9.71 17.97
C GLY A 91 13.21 8.37 17.32
N TRP A 92 12.32 7.58 17.92
CA TRP A 92 11.98 6.25 17.39
C TRP A 92 11.26 6.28 16.04
N SER A 93 10.38 7.27 15.85
CA SER A 93 9.61 7.48 14.62
C SER A 93 10.56 7.85 13.47
N GLU A 94 11.53 8.71 13.78
CA GLU A 94 12.54 9.20 12.86
C GLU A 94 13.46 8.06 12.40
N ARG A 95 13.98 7.25 13.33
CA ARG A 95 14.82 6.09 13.00
C ARG A 95 14.07 5.02 12.21
N LEU A 96 12.82 4.72 12.57
CA LEU A 96 12.00 3.75 11.84
C LEU A 96 11.70 4.24 10.42
N GLY A 97 11.35 5.53 10.28
CA GLY A 97 11.18 6.19 8.99
C GLY A 97 12.44 6.16 8.13
N GLU A 98 13.61 6.38 8.73
CA GLU A 98 14.91 6.31 8.05
C GLU A 98 15.20 4.90 7.52
N VAL A 99 15.06 3.87 8.37
CA VAL A 99 15.32 2.49 7.95
C VAL A 99 14.34 2.04 6.87
N LEU A 100 13.04 2.31 7.03
CA LEU A 100 12.02 1.97 6.02
C LEU A 100 12.24 2.72 4.70
N SER A 101 12.86 3.90 4.74
CA SER A 101 13.24 4.66 3.55
C SER A 101 14.50 4.14 2.87
N THR A 102 15.33 3.33 3.53
CA THR A 102 16.65 2.92 3.02
C THR A 102 16.80 1.42 2.81
N CYS A 103 16.12 0.55 3.55
CA CYS A 103 16.25 -0.90 3.45
C CYS A 103 15.98 -1.39 2.01
N ARG A 104 16.61 -2.49 1.58
CA ARG A 104 16.45 -2.97 0.19
C ARG A 104 15.23 -3.86 0.01
N VAL A 105 14.95 -4.69 1.03
CA VAL A 105 13.87 -5.68 1.04
C VAL A 105 13.01 -5.52 2.28
N PHE A 106 11.70 -5.65 2.13
CA PHE A 106 10.78 -5.72 3.26
C PHE A 106 10.34 -7.17 3.47
N VAL A 107 10.56 -7.69 4.68
CA VAL A 107 10.28 -9.08 5.05
C VAL A 107 9.15 -9.08 6.09
N PRO A 108 7.88 -9.17 5.66
CA PRO A 108 6.76 -9.27 6.58
C PRO A 108 6.64 -10.70 7.11
N LEU A 109 6.58 -10.83 8.43
CA LEU A 109 6.51 -12.10 9.14
C LEU A 109 5.04 -12.49 9.41
N PHE A 110 4.43 -13.15 8.43
CA PHE A 110 3.01 -13.47 8.36
C PHE A 110 2.55 -14.32 9.54
N SER A 111 1.54 -13.80 10.24
CA SER A 111 0.78 -14.49 11.28
C SER A 111 -0.57 -13.78 11.43
N PRO A 112 -1.58 -14.38 12.08
CA PRO A 112 -2.84 -13.69 12.34
C PRO A 112 -2.65 -12.37 13.11
N ARG A 113 -1.70 -12.35 14.07
CA ARG A 113 -1.38 -11.14 14.83
C ARG A 113 -0.69 -10.08 13.98
N TYR A 114 0.14 -10.48 13.01
CA TYR A 114 0.78 -9.57 12.07
C TYR A 114 -0.25 -8.70 11.33
N PHE A 115 -1.28 -9.34 10.78
CA PHE A 115 -2.32 -8.62 10.02
C PHE A 115 -3.31 -7.86 10.91
N ALA A 116 -3.41 -8.21 12.20
CA ALA A 116 -4.16 -7.43 13.19
C ALA A 116 -3.38 -6.21 13.74
N SER A 117 -2.07 -6.11 13.48
CA SER A 117 -1.22 -5.05 14.02
C SER A 117 -1.26 -3.80 13.13
N GLU A 118 -1.76 -2.69 13.68
CA GLU A 118 -1.73 -1.40 12.99
C GLU A 118 -0.29 -0.97 12.65
N MET A 119 0.65 -1.23 13.56
CA MET A 119 2.06 -0.88 13.37
C MET A 119 2.67 -1.63 12.19
N CYS A 120 2.46 -2.95 12.10
CA CYS A 120 2.95 -3.73 10.97
C CYS A 120 2.34 -3.25 9.64
N GLY A 121 1.06 -2.84 9.66
CA GLY A 121 0.42 -2.23 8.51
C GLY A 121 1.02 -0.88 8.11
N LYS A 122 1.46 -0.06 9.07
CA LYS A 122 2.17 1.22 8.80
C LYS A 122 3.55 0.98 8.19
N GLU A 123 4.31 0.04 8.73
CA GLU A 123 5.62 -0.36 8.18
C GLU A 123 5.49 -0.84 6.73
N TRP A 124 4.51 -1.72 6.48
CA TRP A 124 4.19 -2.19 5.15
C TRP A 124 3.88 -1.03 4.20
N TYR A 125 2.98 -0.15 4.63
CA TYR A 125 2.57 0.99 3.82
C TYR A 125 3.78 1.86 3.46
N ALA A 126 4.59 2.24 4.45
CA ALA A 126 5.77 3.08 4.26
C ALA A 126 6.74 2.49 3.23
N PHE A 127 6.99 1.18 3.28
CA PHE A 127 7.85 0.53 2.29
C PHE A 127 7.18 0.42 0.91
N ALA A 128 5.91 0.02 0.85
CA ALA A 128 5.16 -0.15 -0.39
C ALA A 128 5.06 1.15 -1.20
N GLN A 129 4.94 2.31 -0.52
CA GLN A 129 4.98 3.63 -1.17
C GLN A 129 6.25 3.81 -2.00
N ARG A 130 7.41 3.44 -1.45
CA ARG A 130 8.71 3.58 -2.13
C ARG A 130 8.78 2.75 -3.40
N VAL A 131 8.26 1.52 -3.36
CA VAL A 131 8.15 0.64 -4.53
C VAL A 131 7.24 1.26 -5.60
N ILE A 132 6.06 1.77 -5.21
CA ILE A 132 5.11 2.40 -6.14
C ILE A 132 5.72 3.62 -6.81
N TYR A 133 6.41 4.49 -6.06
CA TYR A 133 7.06 5.67 -6.63
C TYR A 133 8.19 5.32 -7.59
N GLN A 134 8.99 4.30 -7.28
CA GLN A 134 10.04 3.87 -8.18
C GLN A 134 9.49 3.29 -9.48
N GLN A 135 8.41 2.53 -9.39
CA GLN A 135 7.69 2.04 -10.57
C GLN A 135 7.07 3.19 -11.36
N ALA A 136 6.55 4.24 -10.71
CA ALA A 136 6.06 5.44 -11.39
C ALA A 136 7.18 6.15 -12.17
N LYS A 137 8.39 6.23 -11.61
CA LYS A 137 9.57 6.86 -12.23
C LYS A 137 10.20 6.07 -13.38
N SER A 138 10.18 4.74 -13.32
CA SER A 138 10.94 3.89 -14.25
C SER A 138 10.10 2.95 -15.11
N ASN A 139 8.80 2.84 -14.83
CA ASN A 139 7.89 1.82 -15.37
C ASN A 139 8.35 0.37 -15.17
N ASN A 140 9.36 0.13 -14.32
CA ASN A 140 9.85 -1.21 -14.01
C ASN A 140 9.16 -1.72 -12.74
N PRO A 141 8.43 -2.85 -12.79
CA PRO A 141 7.91 -3.48 -11.59
C PRO A 141 9.08 -3.94 -10.71
N SER A 142 8.90 -3.85 -9.39
CA SER A 142 9.92 -4.21 -8.40
C SER A 142 9.26 -4.98 -7.26
N ASP A 143 9.50 -6.30 -7.20
CA ASP A 143 8.98 -7.16 -6.14
C ASP A 143 9.96 -7.19 -4.96
N ALA A 144 9.97 -6.12 -4.18
CA ALA A 144 10.90 -5.94 -3.05
C ALA A 144 10.33 -6.38 -1.69
N ILE A 145 9.17 -7.05 -1.68
CA ILE A 145 8.53 -7.60 -0.48
C ILE A 145 8.68 -9.13 -0.53
N VAL A 146 9.33 -9.70 0.48
CA VAL A 146 9.56 -11.15 0.61
C VAL A 146 8.80 -11.68 1.82
N PRO A 147 7.56 -12.20 1.66
CA PRO A 147 6.77 -12.66 2.79
C PRO A 147 7.32 -13.95 3.40
N ALA A 148 7.48 -13.96 4.72
CA ALA A 148 7.89 -15.12 5.51
C ALA A 148 6.71 -15.61 6.36
N LEU A 149 6.35 -16.89 6.27
CA LEU A 149 5.29 -17.52 7.06
C LEU A 149 5.82 -17.86 8.45
N TRP A 150 5.38 -17.11 9.46
CA TRP A 150 5.64 -17.45 10.85
C TRP A 150 4.68 -18.50 11.34
N VAL A 151 3.38 -18.22 11.15
CA VAL A 151 2.27 -19.13 11.40
C VAL A 151 1.41 -19.08 10.13
N PRO A 152 1.00 -20.23 9.57
CA PRO A 152 0.14 -20.26 8.39
C PRO A 152 -1.11 -19.39 8.58
N VAL A 153 -1.40 -18.55 7.59
CA VAL A 153 -2.56 -17.65 7.59
C VAL A 153 -3.50 -18.07 6.46
N PRO A 154 -4.77 -18.41 6.76
CA PRO A 154 -5.75 -18.70 5.72
C PRO A 154 -5.94 -17.51 4.77
N PRO A 155 -6.16 -17.72 3.46
CA PRO A 155 -6.33 -16.64 2.49
C PRO A 155 -7.40 -15.61 2.88
N GLN A 156 -8.48 -16.04 3.53
CA GLN A 156 -9.58 -15.17 3.96
C GLN A 156 -9.20 -14.17 5.06
N GLN A 157 -8.06 -14.38 5.73
CA GLN A 157 -7.53 -13.49 6.76
C GLN A 157 -6.45 -12.54 6.22
N LEU A 158 -6.06 -12.70 4.95
CA LEU A 158 -5.07 -11.83 4.34
C LEU A 158 -5.73 -10.50 3.95
N PRO A 159 -5.14 -9.35 4.30
CA PRO A 159 -5.58 -8.07 3.78
C PRO A 159 -5.20 -7.97 2.29
N GLY A 160 -5.91 -7.15 1.53
CA GLY A 160 -5.73 -7.03 0.09
C GLY A 160 -4.29 -6.79 -0.39
N PRO A 161 -3.46 -5.96 0.30
CA PRO A 161 -2.04 -5.82 -0.06
C PRO A 161 -1.23 -7.11 0.02
N ALA A 162 -1.53 -7.98 1.00
CA ALA A 162 -0.86 -9.27 1.15
C ALA A 162 -1.39 -10.30 0.15
N GLU A 163 -2.70 -10.33 -0.12
CA GLU A 163 -3.31 -11.22 -1.12
C GLU A 163 -2.74 -11.03 -2.53
N ARG A 164 -2.33 -9.80 -2.87
CA ARG A 164 -1.80 -9.47 -4.20
C ARG A 164 -0.34 -9.86 -4.40
N LEU A 165 0.38 -10.24 -3.34
CA LEU A 165 1.75 -10.71 -3.48
C LEU A 165 1.78 -12.06 -4.20
N GLN A 166 2.50 -12.12 -5.31
CA GLN A 166 2.78 -13.37 -6.01
C GLN A 166 4.01 -14.01 -5.38
N PHE A 167 3.80 -14.92 -4.41
CA PHE A 167 4.90 -15.58 -3.72
C PHE A 167 4.67 -17.08 -3.54
N ASN A 168 5.62 -17.89 -3.99
CA ASN A 168 5.54 -19.34 -3.83
C ASN A 168 6.26 -19.81 -2.56
N HIS A 169 5.49 -20.01 -1.50
CA HIS A 169 6.03 -20.49 -0.22
C HIS A 169 6.60 -21.92 -0.26
N ARG A 170 6.27 -22.72 -1.29
CA ARG A 170 6.77 -24.10 -1.40
C ARG A 170 8.27 -24.18 -1.68
N ASP A 171 8.87 -23.12 -2.21
CA ASP A 171 10.30 -23.05 -2.46
C ASP A 171 11.12 -23.20 -1.16
N PHE A 172 10.49 -22.95 0.00
CA PHE A 172 11.10 -23.05 1.33
C PHE A 172 10.82 -24.39 2.04
N GLY A 173 10.12 -25.32 1.37
CA GLY A 173 9.86 -26.68 1.84
C GLY A 173 8.41 -26.93 2.29
N ASP A 174 7.97 -28.19 2.20
CA ASP A 174 6.57 -28.57 2.47
C ASP A 174 6.17 -28.32 3.92
N ARG A 175 7.01 -28.70 4.90
CA ARG A 175 6.75 -28.43 6.31
C ARG A 175 6.70 -26.94 6.65
N TYR A 176 7.46 -26.11 5.96
CA TYR A 176 7.38 -24.65 6.16
C TYR A 176 5.99 -24.11 5.80
N VAL A 177 5.36 -24.63 4.74
CA VAL A 177 4.00 -24.23 4.36
C VAL A 177 2.97 -24.73 5.37
N THR A 178 3.15 -25.96 5.89
CA THR A 178 2.20 -26.58 6.83
C THR A 178 2.32 -26.04 8.26
N ASP A 179 3.53 -25.87 8.78
CA ASP A 179 3.78 -25.60 10.20
C ASP A 179 4.23 -24.14 10.45
N GLY A 180 4.69 -23.43 9.41
CA GLY A 180 5.32 -22.11 9.51
C GLY A 180 6.65 -22.14 10.27
N LEU A 181 7.42 -21.05 10.19
CA LEU A 181 8.71 -20.95 10.88
C LEU A 181 8.59 -21.10 12.40
N TYR A 182 7.46 -20.71 13.01
CA TYR A 182 7.24 -20.90 14.44
C TYR A 182 7.20 -22.38 14.84
N GLY A 183 6.53 -23.21 14.04
CA GLY A 183 6.48 -24.66 14.27
C GLY A 183 7.87 -25.29 14.14
N LEU A 184 8.59 -24.92 13.07
CA LEU A 184 9.93 -25.45 12.78
C LEU A 184 10.95 -25.05 13.84
N ILE A 185 10.99 -23.78 14.25
CA ILE A 185 12.01 -23.28 15.19
C ILE A 185 11.83 -23.82 16.61
N LYS A 186 10.58 -24.12 17.00
CA LYS A 186 10.21 -24.55 18.36
C LYS A 186 10.42 -26.05 18.56
N LEU A 187 10.20 -26.85 17.53
CA LEU A 187 10.26 -28.31 17.60
C LEU A 187 11.63 -28.80 17.13
N ARG A 188 12.44 -29.33 18.06
CA ARG A 188 13.79 -29.83 17.75
C ARG A 188 13.84 -30.90 16.66
N ILE A 189 12.76 -31.66 16.51
CA ILE A 189 12.63 -32.69 15.46
C ILE A 189 12.60 -32.09 14.05
N PHE A 190 12.35 -30.78 13.91
CA PHE A 190 12.29 -30.06 12.63
C PHE A 190 13.48 -29.10 12.43
N ALA A 191 14.60 -29.37 13.11
CA ALA A 191 15.78 -28.51 13.03
C ALA A 191 16.34 -28.42 11.60
N GLU A 192 16.41 -29.53 10.86
CA GLU A 192 16.91 -29.53 9.48
C GLU A 192 15.98 -28.75 8.54
N GLU A 193 14.66 -28.91 8.69
CA GLU A 193 13.68 -28.15 7.93
C GLU A 193 13.71 -26.66 8.27
N TYR A 194 13.94 -26.30 9.54
CA TYR A 194 14.15 -24.92 9.96
C TYR A 194 15.37 -24.30 9.26
N GLU A 195 16.55 -24.92 9.39
CA GLU A 195 17.79 -24.41 8.79
C GLU A 195 17.65 -24.26 7.27
N ARG A 196 17.04 -25.25 6.60
CA ARG A 196 16.76 -25.17 5.16
C ARG A 196 15.84 -24.00 4.80
N ALA A 197 14.73 -23.82 5.52
CA ALA A 197 13.78 -22.76 5.24
C ALA A 197 14.39 -21.37 5.44
N VAL A 198 15.18 -21.18 6.51
CA VAL A 198 15.87 -19.91 6.79
C VAL A 198 16.96 -19.62 5.74
N TYR A 199 17.72 -20.63 5.33
CA TYR A 199 18.73 -20.49 4.28
C TYR A 199 18.11 -20.07 2.93
N GLU A 200 17.02 -20.71 2.50
CA GLU A 200 16.33 -20.35 1.26
C GLU A 200 15.66 -18.97 1.33
N LEU A 201 15.12 -18.61 2.49
CA LEU A 201 14.62 -17.25 2.73
C LEU A 201 15.74 -16.20 2.61
N ALA A 202 16.91 -16.44 3.20
CA ALA A 202 18.06 -15.56 3.08
C ALA A 202 18.55 -15.42 1.63
N LYS A 203 18.64 -16.53 0.87
CA LYS A 203 18.95 -16.50 -0.56
C LYS A 203 17.96 -15.64 -1.35
N ARG A 204 16.66 -15.76 -1.05
CA ARG A 204 15.62 -14.97 -1.69
C ARG A 204 15.77 -13.48 -1.37
N ILE A 205 16.05 -13.14 -0.11
CA ILE A 205 16.31 -11.76 0.31
C ILE A 205 17.48 -11.16 -0.46
N VAL A 206 18.63 -11.84 -0.53
CA VAL A 206 19.81 -11.36 -1.27
C VAL A 206 19.49 -11.19 -2.76
N SER A 207 18.88 -12.20 -3.38
CA SER A 207 18.49 -12.16 -4.80
C SER A 207 17.54 -11.00 -5.11
N VAL A 208 16.54 -10.74 -4.26
CA VAL A 208 15.62 -9.61 -4.43
C VAL A 208 16.32 -8.28 -4.19
N ALA A 209 17.17 -8.17 -3.17
CA ALA A 209 17.93 -6.95 -2.89
C ALA A 209 18.79 -6.51 -4.08
N ASP A 210 19.37 -7.47 -4.80
CA ASP A 210 20.26 -7.21 -5.93
C ASP A 210 19.50 -6.94 -7.24
N THR A 211 18.30 -7.51 -7.42
CA THR A 211 17.54 -7.42 -8.67
C THR A 211 16.46 -6.34 -8.67
N ALA A 212 15.73 -6.17 -7.57
CA ALA A 212 14.65 -5.19 -7.45
C ALA A 212 15.18 -3.74 -7.40
N ALA A 213 16.42 -3.57 -6.92
CA ALA A 213 17.16 -2.30 -6.88
C ALA A 213 16.32 -1.11 -6.37
N VAL A 214 15.54 -1.33 -5.30
CA VAL A 214 14.74 -0.25 -4.70
C VAL A 214 15.68 0.84 -4.16
N GLY A 215 15.57 2.03 -4.75
CA GLY A 215 16.34 3.20 -4.36
C GLY A 215 15.97 3.66 -2.95
N PRO A 216 16.85 4.45 -2.29
CA PRO A 216 16.46 5.13 -1.07
C PRO A 216 15.31 6.11 -1.37
N GLY A 217 14.36 6.18 -0.45
CA GLY A 217 13.27 7.15 -0.45
C GLY A 217 13.48 8.23 0.60
N ARG A 218 12.50 9.12 0.72
CA ARG A 218 12.48 10.10 1.80
C ARG A 218 11.96 9.45 3.09
N PRO A 219 12.58 9.70 4.25
CA PRO A 219 12.00 9.30 5.54
C PRO A 219 10.60 9.89 5.71
N LEU A 220 9.63 9.03 6.06
CA LEU A 220 8.27 9.44 6.40
C LEU A 220 8.18 9.67 7.91
N ASP A 221 7.36 10.63 8.35
CA ASP A 221 6.97 10.70 9.77
C ASP A 221 6.05 9.53 10.07
N TYR A 222 6.62 8.48 10.66
CA TYR A 222 5.96 7.20 10.88
C TYR A 222 4.64 7.33 11.66
N ARG A 223 4.49 8.35 12.52
CA ARG A 223 3.25 8.65 13.24
C ARG A 223 2.06 8.98 12.34
N GLN A 224 2.33 9.57 11.17
CA GLN A 224 1.31 10.03 10.22
C GLN A 224 1.02 9.00 9.12
N VAL A 225 1.81 7.93 9.07
CA VAL A 225 1.67 6.87 8.07
C VAL A 225 0.38 6.09 8.34
N PRO A 226 -0.48 5.85 7.32
CA PRO A 226 -1.67 5.01 7.47
C PRO A 226 -1.29 3.53 7.53
N SER A 227 -2.17 2.70 8.10
CA SER A 227 -2.01 1.24 8.04
C SER A 227 -2.47 0.68 6.70
N ALA A 228 -1.63 -0.16 6.07
CA ALA A 228 -1.97 -0.87 4.83
C ALA A 228 -3.08 -1.93 5.01
N PHE A 229 -3.33 -2.43 6.22
CA PHE A 229 -4.24 -3.57 6.43
C PHE A 229 -5.71 -3.16 6.57
N GLY A 230 -6.00 -1.87 6.77
CA GLY A 230 -7.37 -1.38 6.95
C GLY A 230 -8.07 -1.94 8.21
N ALA A 231 -9.36 -1.67 8.36
CA ALA A 231 -10.19 -2.34 9.37
C ALA A 231 -10.53 -3.77 8.91
N ASN A 232 -10.65 -4.71 9.85
CA ASN A 232 -10.90 -6.13 9.59
C ASN A 232 -11.92 -6.36 8.47
N GLY A 233 -11.50 -7.06 7.40
CA GLY A 233 -12.33 -7.38 6.24
C GLY A 233 -11.52 -7.39 4.93
N GLY A 234 -12.12 -7.97 3.90
CA GLY A 234 -11.55 -7.97 2.55
C GLY A 234 -11.42 -6.55 1.96
N PRO A 235 -10.74 -6.43 0.81
CA PRO A 235 -10.45 -5.12 0.22
C PRO A 235 -11.73 -4.40 -0.22
N ARG A 236 -11.87 -3.14 0.19
CA ARG A 236 -13.10 -2.34 0.02
C ARG A 236 -13.18 -1.71 -1.37
N PRO A 237 -14.34 -1.65 -2.03
CA PRO A 237 -14.44 -1.01 -3.35
C PRO A 237 -14.19 0.50 -3.26
N MET A 238 -13.50 1.06 -4.25
CA MET A 238 -13.29 2.49 -4.46
C MET A 238 -13.19 2.78 -5.95
N GLN A 239 -13.66 3.95 -6.37
CA GLN A 239 -13.56 4.41 -7.76
C GLN A 239 -12.52 5.52 -7.89
N VAL A 240 -11.75 5.46 -8.97
CA VAL A 240 -10.89 6.56 -9.42
C VAL A 240 -11.39 6.99 -10.79
N THR A 241 -11.94 8.19 -10.86
CA THR A 241 -12.46 8.78 -12.09
C THR A 241 -11.49 9.85 -12.59
N VAL A 242 -11.23 9.89 -13.90
CA VAL A 242 -10.28 10.83 -14.51
C VAL A 242 -11.01 11.76 -15.46
N ALA A 243 -10.98 13.06 -15.17
CA ALA A 243 -11.44 14.12 -16.06
C ALA A 243 -10.20 14.84 -16.61
N ALA A 244 -9.75 14.44 -17.80
CA ALA A 244 -8.60 15.02 -18.47
C ALA A 244 -8.78 14.93 -20.01
N PRO A 245 -8.25 15.89 -20.77
CA PRO A 245 -8.21 15.78 -22.23
C PRO A 245 -7.45 14.53 -22.68
N THR A 246 -7.75 14.10 -23.90
CA THR A 246 -7.04 13.09 -24.68
C THR A 246 -6.31 13.75 -25.86
N HIS A 247 -5.52 13.00 -26.64
CA HIS A 247 -4.91 13.52 -27.87
C HIS A 247 -5.91 14.08 -28.90
N HIS A 248 -7.19 13.73 -28.82
CA HIS A 248 -8.20 14.09 -29.83
C HIS A 248 -8.95 15.39 -29.53
N ASP A 249 -8.93 15.86 -28.28
CA ASP A 249 -9.72 16.97 -27.73
C ASP A 249 -8.83 17.95 -26.94
N LEU A 250 -7.54 18.01 -27.27
CA LEU A 250 -6.63 18.98 -26.65
C LEU A 250 -7.00 20.43 -27.03
N PRO A 251 -6.98 21.36 -26.06
CA PRO A 251 -7.13 22.78 -26.34
C PRO A 251 -6.07 23.29 -27.30
N GLU A 252 -6.43 24.29 -28.11
CA GLU A 252 -5.50 24.89 -29.07
C GLU A 252 -4.23 25.41 -28.38
N GLY A 253 -3.07 25.02 -28.91
CA GLY A 253 -1.77 25.39 -28.35
C GLY A 253 -1.29 24.53 -27.17
N ARG A 254 -2.11 23.64 -26.60
CA ARG A 254 -1.67 22.73 -25.53
C ARG A 254 -0.75 21.62 -26.08
N THR A 255 0.38 21.39 -25.42
CA THR A 255 1.29 20.30 -25.80
C THR A 255 0.68 18.92 -25.54
N PRO A 256 0.77 17.94 -26.47
CA PRO A 256 0.24 16.60 -26.28
C PRO A 256 1.09 15.71 -25.35
N HIS A 257 2.25 16.22 -24.89
CA HIS A 257 3.26 15.46 -24.17
C HIS A 257 2.81 14.81 -22.85
N TYR A 258 1.76 15.34 -22.22
CA TYR A 258 1.22 14.86 -20.94
C TYR A 258 -0.01 13.94 -21.10
N TYR A 259 -0.45 13.72 -22.33
CA TYR A 259 -1.73 13.08 -22.63
C TYR A 259 -1.51 11.79 -23.43
N GLY A 260 -2.56 10.98 -23.56
CA GLY A 260 -2.56 9.79 -24.41
C GLY A 260 -3.88 9.63 -25.17
N GLY A 261 -4.13 8.42 -25.67
CA GLY A 261 -5.36 8.13 -26.44
C GLY A 261 -6.62 8.07 -25.58
N THR A 262 -6.47 7.92 -24.26
CA THR A 262 -7.57 7.90 -23.29
C THR A 262 -7.29 8.87 -22.13
N ALA A 263 -8.33 9.33 -21.43
CA ALA A 263 -8.18 10.23 -20.28
C ALA A 263 -7.30 9.60 -19.18
N GLN A 264 -7.32 8.28 -19.05
CA GLN A 264 -6.54 7.51 -18.07
C GLN A 264 -5.03 7.52 -18.37
N ASP A 265 -4.64 7.80 -19.62
CA ASP A 265 -3.24 7.91 -20.03
C ASP A 265 -2.62 9.26 -19.65
N TRP A 266 -3.43 10.19 -19.11
CA TRP A 266 -2.96 11.48 -18.63
C TRP A 266 -1.90 11.34 -17.53
N ASN A 267 -0.79 12.04 -17.72
CA ASN A 267 0.35 12.07 -16.83
C ASN A 267 0.87 13.51 -16.61
N PRO A 268 0.31 14.24 -15.63
CA PRO A 268 0.69 15.63 -15.36
C PRO A 268 2.12 15.77 -14.82
N TYR A 269 2.72 14.69 -14.31
CA TYR A 269 4.05 14.71 -13.70
C TYR A 269 5.15 14.17 -14.62
N HIS A 270 4.89 14.02 -15.93
CA HIS A 270 5.94 13.72 -16.89
C HIS A 270 6.96 14.89 -16.98
N PRO A 271 8.28 14.65 -17.13
CA PRO A 271 8.97 13.37 -17.23
C PRO A 271 9.36 12.71 -15.89
N ASP A 272 9.12 13.37 -14.75
CA ASP A 272 9.48 12.83 -13.43
C ASP A 272 8.76 11.51 -13.13
N SER A 273 7.55 11.33 -13.63
CA SER A 273 6.85 10.06 -13.71
C SER A 273 6.66 9.66 -15.17
N VAL A 274 6.96 8.41 -15.51
CA VAL A 274 6.68 7.84 -16.83
C VAL A 274 5.34 7.10 -16.89
N ARG A 275 4.78 6.73 -15.73
CA ARG A 275 3.45 6.10 -15.65
C ARG A 275 2.34 7.13 -15.53
N PRO A 276 1.19 6.93 -16.21
CA PRO A 276 0.02 7.79 -16.05
C PRO A 276 -0.49 7.81 -14.61
N LEU A 277 -0.99 8.97 -14.19
CA LEU A 277 -1.30 9.24 -12.79
C LEU A 277 -2.43 8.35 -12.27
N ALA A 278 -3.41 8.04 -13.11
CA ALA A 278 -4.55 7.21 -12.74
C ALA A 278 -4.11 5.81 -12.24
N TYR A 279 -3.12 5.21 -12.90
CA TYR A 279 -2.58 3.91 -12.51
C TYR A 279 -1.76 3.97 -11.23
N VAL A 280 -0.99 5.05 -11.04
CA VAL A 280 -0.28 5.28 -9.77
C VAL A 280 -1.28 5.47 -8.63
N ALA A 281 -2.32 6.28 -8.83
CA ALA A 281 -3.40 6.47 -7.87
C ALA A 281 -4.07 5.16 -7.48
N ARG A 282 -4.36 4.29 -8.46
CA ARG A 282 -4.91 2.95 -8.22
C ARG A 282 -4.00 2.10 -7.35
N ASP A 283 -2.69 2.08 -7.63
CA ASP A 283 -1.72 1.27 -6.88
C ASP A 283 -1.57 1.80 -5.43
N LEU A 284 -1.58 3.13 -5.25
CA LEU A 284 -1.62 3.78 -3.94
C LEU A 284 -2.91 3.47 -3.16
N VAL A 285 -4.08 3.56 -3.79
CA VAL A 285 -5.37 3.22 -3.16
C VAL A 285 -5.41 1.74 -2.78
N ARG A 286 -4.91 0.86 -3.64
CA ARG A 286 -4.77 -0.58 -3.34
C ARG A 286 -3.90 -0.81 -2.10
N SER A 287 -2.80 -0.07 -1.95
CA SER A 287 -1.94 -0.17 -0.76
C SER A 287 -2.63 0.18 0.57
N LEU A 288 -3.82 0.79 0.53
CA LEU A 288 -4.67 1.13 1.68
C LEU A 288 -5.82 0.12 1.92
N ASN A 289 -5.67 -1.11 1.43
CA ASN A 289 -6.68 -2.17 1.47
C ASN A 289 -8.02 -1.82 0.78
N TYR A 290 -7.93 -1.20 -0.41
CA TYR A 290 -9.07 -1.01 -1.31
C TYR A 290 -8.91 -1.81 -2.60
N GLN A 291 -10.03 -2.10 -3.28
CA GLN A 291 -10.11 -2.44 -4.69
C GLN A 291 -10.46 -1.18 -5.47
N ALA A 292 -9.53 -0.70 -6.30
CA ALA A 292 -9.71 0.50 -7.09
C ALA A 292 -9.95 0.18 -8.57
N ASP A 293 -11.10 0.64 -9.06
CA ASP A 293 -11.44 0.67 -10.49
C ASP A 293 -11.15 2.05 -11.06
N ILE A 294 -10.64 2.13 -12.29
CA ILE A 294 -10.36 3.39 -12.99
C ILE A 294 -11.38 3.56 -14.13
N MET A 295 -11.94 4.76 -14.29
CA MET A 295 -12.78 5.08 -15.45
C MET A 295 -12.55 6.52 -15.95
N SER A 296 -12.95 6.79 -17.19
CA SER A 296 -13.04 8.16 -17.69
C SER A 296 -14.23 8.86 -17.07
N PHE A 297 -14.12 10.17 -16.84
CA PHE A 297 -15.26 11.00 -16.50
C PHE A 297 -16.31 11.00 -17.61
N ASP A 298 -15.90 10.76 -18.86
CA ASP A 298 -16.80 10.66 -20.00
C ASP A 298 -17.83 9.54 -19.89
N ASP A 299 -17.42 8.44 -19.26
CA ASP A 299 -18.27 7.27 -19.06
C ASP A 299 -19.17 7.40 -17.83
N VAL A 300 -19.04 8.50 -17.06
CA VAL A 300 -19.89 8.74 -15.89
C VAL A 300 -21.26 9.16 -16.37
N ALA A 301 -22.23 8.26 -16.22
CA ALA A 301 -23.63 8.59 -16.39
C ALA A 301 -24.02 9.67 -15.37
N VAL A 302 -24.40 10.85 -15.86
CA VAL A 302 -25.05 11.89 -15.04
C VAL A 302 -26.52 11.50 -14.94
N PRO A 303 -27.03 11.06 -13.78
CA PRO A 303 -28.42 10.67 -13.64
C PRO A 303 -29.30 11.90 -13.90
N HIS A 304 -30.21 11.79 -14.87
CA HIS A 304 -31.07 12.92 -15.25
C HIS A 304 -32.22 13.16 -14.26
N ASP A 305 -32.55 12.19 -13.41
CA ASP A 305 -33.61 12.31 -12.40
C ASP A 305 -33.32 11.39 -11.20
N GLY A 306 -32.88 11.98 -10.08
CA GLY A 306 -32.83 11.33 -8.78
C GLY A 306 -31.44 11.23 -8.14
N LYS A 307 -31.38 11.49 -6.83
CA LYS A 307 -30.18 11.31 -6.00
C LYS A 307 -29.76 9.84 -6.04
N GLN A 308 -28.70 9.52 -6.77
CA GLN A 308 -28.17 8.17 -6.78
C GLN A 308 -27.62 7.85 -5.39
N ALA A 309 -28.07 6.73 -4.79
CA ALA A 309 -27.49 6.28 -3.54
C ALA A 309 -26.00 6.00 -3.76
N PRO A 310 -25.12 6.40 -2.83
CA PRO A 310 -23.70 6.14 -2.95
C PRO A 310 -23.45 4.63 -3.03
N THR A 311 -22.81 4.17 -4.11
CA THR A 311 -22.48 2.75 -4.28
C THR A 311 -21.11 2.43 -3.67
N ARG A 312 -20.15 3.36 -3.77
CA ARG A 312 -18.78 3.25 -3.27
C ARG A 312 -18.19 4.65 -3.04
N PRO A 313 -17.12 4.81 -2.23
CA PRO A 313 -16.36 6.06 -2.18
C PRO A 313 -15.59 6.30 -3.50
N GLU A 314 -15.41 7.57 -3.87
CA GLU A 314 -14.83 7.94 -5.16
C GLU A 314 -13.76 9.04 -5.03
N ILE A 315 -12.75 8.98 -5.90
CA ILE A 315 -11.75 10.02 -6.11
C ILE A 315 -11.89 10.50 -7.54
N LEU A 316 -12.05 11.81 -7.72
CA LEU A 316 -12.05 12.46 -9.03
C LEU A 316 -10.71 13.17 -9.24
N LEU A 317 -9.92 12.69 -10.20
CA LEU A 317 -8.72 13.37 -10.68
C LEU A 317 -9.11 14.33 -11.79
N VAL A 318 -8.78 15.61 -11.64
CA VAL A 318 -9.19 16.65 -12.61
C VAL A 318 -7.94 17.34 -13.18
N ASP A 319 -7.82 17.33 -14.50
CA ASP A 319 -6.97 18.26 -15.22
C ASP A 319 -7.74 19.57 -15.47
N ARG A 320 -7.16 20.71 -15.10
CA ARG A 320 -7.81 22.00 -15.34
C ARG A 320 -7.92 22.31 -16.83
N TRP A 321 -7.05 21.76 -17.67
CA TRP A 321 -7.12 21.93 -19.12
C TRP A 321 -8.40 21.35 -19.74
N ALA A 322 -9.08 20.41 -19.07
CA ALA A 322 -10.39 19.90 -19.49
C ALA A 322 -11.47 21.00 -19.51
N LEU A 323 -11.31 22.10 -18.77
CA LEU A 323 -12.30 23.16 -18.65
C LEU A 323 -12.41 24.06 -19.90
N HIS A 324 -11.44 23.98 -20.81
CA HIS A 324 -11.52 24.69 -22.10
C HIS A 324 -12.62 24.12 -22.99
N ASP A 325 -12.98 22.85 -22.80
CA ASP A 325 -14.15 22.25 -23.45
C ASP A 325 -15.43 22.68 -22.70
N GLU A 326 -16.39 23.26 -23.42
CA GLU A 326 -17.65 23.72 -22.86
C GLU A 326 -18.52 22.56 -22.35
N GLU A 327 -18.58 21.45 -23.09
CA GLU A 327 -19.36 20.27 -22.71
C GLU A 327 -18.79 19.64 -21.43
N GLN A 328 -17.47 19.51 -21.33
CA GLN A 328 -16.82 19.02 -20.11
C GLN A 328 -17.11 19.93 -18.91
N ARG A 329 -17.06 21.24 -19.14
CA ARG A 329 -17.35 22.23 -18.09
C ARG A 329 -18.79 22.14 -17.60
N GLU A 330 -19.76 22.01 -18.50
CA GLU A 330 -21.17 21.82 -18.13
C GLU A 330 -21.38 20.52 -17.35
N ARG A 331 -20.75 19.42 -17.77
CA ARG A 331 -20.84 18.12 -17.09
C ARG A 331 -20.22 18.14 -15.70
N LEU A 332 -19.05 18.77 -15.53
CA LEU A 332 -18.41 18.96 -14.22
C LEU A 332 -19.26 19.86 -13.29
N ALA A 333 -19.88 20.90 -13.83
CA ALA A 333 -20.80 21.76 -13.07
C ALA A 333 -22.06 21.00 -12.61
N ALA A 334 -22.65 20.18 -13.50
CA ALA A 334 -23.78 19.31 -13.15
C ALA A 334 -23.39 18.30 -12.07
N PHE A 335 -22.19 17.72 -12.17
CA PHE A 335 -21.64 16.81 -11.17
C PHE A 335 -21.43 17.48 -9.79
N ASP A 336 -20.89 18.71 -9.75
CA ASP A 336 -20.75 19.47 -8.51
C ASP A 336 -22.12 19.78 -7.87
N ALA A 337 -23.11 20.13 -8.71
CA ALA A 337 -24.47 20.49 -8.28
C ALA A 337 -25.23 19.33 -7.61
N GLU A 338 -24.99 18.07 -8.00
CA GLU A 338 -25.60 16.89 -7.37
C GLU A 338 -25.18 16.72 -5.91
N HIS A 339 -24.07 17.37 -5.50
CA HIS A 339 -23.56 17.37 -4.14
C HIS A 339 -23.34 15.95 -3.60
N ARG A 340 -22.35 15.25 -4.17
CA ARG A 340 -21.91 13.91 -3.72
C ARG A 340 -20.77 14.00 -2.69
N PRO A 341 -20.99 14.17 -1.37
CA PRO A 341 -19.92 14.41 -0.40
C PRO A 341 -18.90 13.27 -0.27
N TRP A 342 -19.24 12.04 -0.71
CA TRP A 342 -18.35 10.87 -0.75
C TRP A 342 -17.37 10.86 -1.92
N VAL A 343 -17.42 11.87 -2.81
CA VAL A 343 -16.43 12.07 -3.86
C VAL A 343 -15.43 13.14 -3.42
N SER A 344 -14.15 12.81 -3.38
CA SER A 344 -13.09 13.79 -3.15
C SER A 344 -12.37 14.16 -4.44
N VAL A 345 -12.12 15.45 -4.66
CA VAL A 345 -11.42 15.95 -5.85
C VAL A 345 -9.93 16.12 -5.56
N VAL A 346 -9.10 15.68 -6.49
CA VAL A 346 -7.66 15.92 -6.49
C VAL A 346 -7.28 16.56 -7.82
N VAL A 347 -6.58 17.69 -7.75
CA VAL A 347 -6.18 18.48 -8.91
C VAL A 347 -4.66 18.48 -8.99
N PRO A 348 -4.06 17.57 -9.77
CA PRO A 348 -2.64 17.64 -10.13
C PRO A 348 -2.30 18.98 -10.77
N TRP A 349 -1.18 19.56 -10.38
CA TRP A 349 -0.72 20.85 -10.91
C TRP A 349 0.80 20.93 -10.93
N ASN A 350 1.41 20.32 -11.95
CA ASN A 350 2.86 20.35 -12.09
C ASN A 350 3.33 21.76 -12.39
N ARG A 351 4.04 22.36 -11.42
CA ARG A 351 4.57 23.70 -11.60
C ARG A 351 5.64 23.71 -12.69
N GLU A 352 6.39 22.65 -12.96
CA GLU A 352 7.43 22.70 -14.00
C GLU A 352 6.87 22.80 -15.44
N ASP A 353 5.58 22.58 -15.65
CA ASP A 353 4.92 22.85 -16.92
C ASP A 353 4.69 24.36 -17.13
N GLN A 354 5.42 24.94 -18.08
CA GLN A 354 5.36 26.37 -18.40
C GLN A 354 3.97 26.82 -18.88
N GLN A 355 3.26 25.98 -19.66
CA GLN A 355 1.92 26.35 -20.14
C GLN A 355 0.94 26.39 -18.98
N SER A 356 1.01 25.40 -18.08
CA SER A 356 0.18 25.37 -16.87
C SER A 356 0.52 26.55 -15.93
N ARG A 357 1.80 26.87 -15.70
CA ARG A 357 2.20 28.07 -14.94
C ARG A 357 1.59 29.36 -15.52
N ALA A 358 1.64 29.52 -16.84
CA ALA A 358 1.14 30.74 -17.50
C ALA A 358 -0.39 30.88 -17.37
N ALA A 359 -1.12 29.78 -17.42
CA ALA A 359 -2.59 29.75 -17.34
C ALA A 359 -3.14 29.53 -15.92
N GLU A 360 -2.29 29.53 -14.88
CA GLU A 360 -2.67 29.13 -13.51
C GLU A 360 -3.84 29.93 -12.94
N THR A 361 -3.81 31.26 -13.06
CA THR A 361 -4.88 32.12 -12.54
C THR A 361 -6.19 31.86 -13.26
N GLU A 362 -6.19 31.87 -14.60
CA GLU A 362 -7.38 31.64 -15.43
C GLU A 362 -8.03 30.29 -15.13
N LEU A 363 -7.23 29.21 -15.20
CA LEU A 363 -7.72 27.84 -15.01
C LEU A 363 -8.15 27.56 -13.57
N SER A 364 -7.53 28.20 -12.58
CA SER A 364 -7.96 28.07 -11.18
C SER A 364 -9.30 28.77 -10.95
N GLU A 365 -9.47 30.00 -11.44
CA GLU A 365 -10.74 30.72 -11.36
C GLU A 365 -11.86 30.00 -12.11
N GLN A 366 -11.56 29.44 -13.28
CA GLN A 366 -12.53 28.67 -14.06
C GLN A 366 -12.96 27.40 -13.32
N LEU A 367 -12.02 26.69 -12.68
CA LEU A 367 -12.34 25.51 -11.87
C LEU A 367 -13.20 25.89 -10.66
N GLU A 368 -12.88 26.97 -9.96
CA GLU A 368 -13.65 27.46 -8.80
C GLU A 368 -15.07 27.89 -9.19
N ARG A 369 -15.25 28.49 -10.37
CA ARG A 369 -16.58 28.82 -10.91
C ARG A 369 -17.37 27.58 -11.33
N THR A 370 -16.69 26.57 -11.89
CA THR A 370 -17.31 25.34 -12.39
C THR A 370 -17.72 24.40 -11.26
N MET A 371 -16.87 24.25 -10.23
CA MET A 371 -17.06 23.30 -9.14
C MET A 371 -16.96 23.96 -7.74
N PRO A 372 -17.77 24.99 -7.45
CA PRO A 372 -17.62 25.79 -6.23
C PRO A 372 -17.78 24.95 -4.95
N ARG A 373 -18.61 23.90 -4.94
CA ARG A 373 -18.82 23.08 -3.74
C ARG A 373 -17.61 22.20 -3.47
N LYS A 374 -17.07 21.52 -4.49
CA LYS A 374 -15.86 20.70 -4.36
C LYS A 374 -14.62 21.52 -4.02
N MET A 375 -14.52 22.75 -4.50
CA MET A 375 -13.39 23.63 -4.20
C MET A 375 -13.50 24.28 -2.80
N GLY A 376 -14.72 24.59 -2.35
CA GLY A 376 -14.96 25.29 -1.07
C GLY A 376 -15.15 24.40 0.17
N GLN A 377 -15.46 23.11 0.01
CA GLN A 377 -15.85 22.23 1.11
C GLN A 377 -14.83 21.10 1.39
N GLY A 378 -14.89 20.54 2.60
CA GLY A 378 -14.13 19.35 2.97
C GLY A 378 -13.02 19.60 3.99
N ARG A 379 -12.27 18.54 4.32
CA ARG A 379 -11.14 18.58 5.26
C ARG A 379 -9.95 19.34 4.68
N THR A 380 -9.00 19.73 5.53
CA THR A 380 -7.78 20.45 5.13
C THR A 380 -7.02 19.74 4.00
N ALA A 381 -6.87 18.41 4.08
CA ALA A 381 -6.24 17.62 3.02
C ALA A 381 -7.01 17.65 1.69
N CYS A 382 -8.34 17.51 1.71
CA CYS A 382 -9.16 17.61 0.49
C CYS A 382 -9.04 18.99 -0.17
N ARG A 383 -9.06 20.07 0.64
CA ARG A 383 -8.88 21.44 0.12
C ARG A 383 -7.49 21.64 -0.47
N ALA A 384 -6.45 21.12 0.17
CA ALA A 384 -5.09 21.18 -0.36
C ALA A 384 -4.96 20.38 -1.67
N ALA A 385 -5.60 19.21 -1.76
CA ALA A 385 -5.62 18.40 -2.97
C ALA A 385 -6.37 19.09 -4.14
N ALA A 386 -7.47 19.77 -3.85
CA ALA A 386 -8.24 20.54 -4.82
C ALA A 386 -7.51 21.82 -5.30
N LYS A 387 -6.71 22.45 -4.43
CA LYS A 387 -5.96 23.67 -4.78
C LYS A 387 -4.78 23.45 -5.73
N GLY A 388 -4.29 22.21 -5.87
CA GLY A 388 -3.15 21.91 -6.72
C GLY A 388 -2.13 21.04 -6.01
N VAL A 389 -1.89 19.84 -6.53
CA VAL A 389 -0.86 18.92 -6.06
C VAL A 389 0.38 19.06 -6.94
N PRO A 390 1.53 19.55 -6.42
CA PRO A 390 2.62 20.02 -7.27
C PRO A 390 3.52 18.93 -7.86
N SER A 391 3.54 17.74 -7.26
CA SER A 391 4.46 16.67 -7.63
C SER A 391 3.90 15.29 -7.31
N MET A 392 4.51 14.26 -7.88
CA MET A 392 4.17 12.86 -7.58
C MET A 392 4.36 12.53 -6.09
N GLU A 393 5.40 13.07 -5.45
CA GLU A 393 5.64 12.88 -4.01
C GLU A 393 4.53 13.52 -3.16
N ALA A 394 4.15 14.77 -3.48
CA ALA A 394 3.04 15.44 -2.78
C ALA A 394 1.72 14.69 -2.99
N PHE A 395 1.54 14.08 -4.16
CA PHE A 395 0.36 13.28 -4.48
C PHE A 395 0.21 12.06 -3.56
N GLY A 396 1.22 11.22 -3.41
CA GLY A 396 1.06 10.07 -2.49
C GLY A 396 1.15 10.44 -1.01
N GLN A 397 1.65 11.62 -0.62
CA GLN A 397 1.50 12.13 0.76
C GLN A 397 0.05 12.55 1.09
N ILE A 398 -0.64 13.17 0.13
CA ILE A 398 -2.00 13.71 0.36
C ILE A 398 -3.09 12.67 0.10
N LEU A 399 -2.86 11.76 -0.85
CA LEU A 399 -3.88 10.81 -1.30
C LEU A 399 -4.46 9.94 -0.17
N PRO A 400 -3.71 9.44 0.83
CA PRO A 400 -4.29 8.62 1.89
C PRO A 400 -5.32 9.37 2.73
N GLN A 401 -5.06 10.64 3.02
CA GLN A 401 -5.98 11.49 3.76
C GLN A 401 -7.25 11.79 2.93
N VAL A 402 -7.10 11.91 1.61
CA VAL A 402 -8.21 12.09 0.66
C VAL A 402 -9.06 10.82 0.58
N VAL A 403 -8.43 9.64 0.48
CA VAL A 403 -9.08 8.32 0.48
C VAL A 403 -9.89 8.13 1.75
N GLU A 404 -9.29 8.41 2.91
CA GLU A 404 -9.97 8.29 4.20
C GLU A 404 -11.16 9.25 4.30
N ALA A 405 -11.01 10.49 3.85
CA ALA A 405 -12.10 11.46 3.83
C ALA A 405 -13.27 11.01 2.94
N ALA A 406 -12.99 10.52 1.73
CA ALA A 406 -14.00 9.97 0.82
C ALA A 406 -14.73 8.78 1.45
N ALA A 407 -13.99 7.84 2.05
CA ALA A 407 -14.54 6.66 2.69
C ALA A 407 -15.41 7.00 3.91
N GLN A 408 -15.00 7.96 4.74
CA GLN A 408 -15.80 8.39 5.89
C GLN A 408 -17.08 9.12 5.47
N GLN A 409 -17.00 9.93 4.40
CA GLN A 409 -18.20 10.54 3.83
C GLN A 409 -19.13 9.48 3.24
N TYR A 410 -18.60 8.50 2.51
CA TYR A 410 -19.38 7.37 2.02
C TYR A 410 -20.13 6.67 3.15
N LEU A 411 -19.45 6.29 4.24
CA LEU A 411 -20.08 5.61 5.38
C LEU A 411 -21.18 6.45 6.06
N ARG A 412 -21.08 7.79 6.04
CA ARG A 412 -22.12 8.68 6.59
C ARG A 412 -23.37 8.76 5.71
N HIS A 413 -23.23 8.52 4.41
CA HIS A 413 -24.29 8.74 3.42
C HIS A 413 -24.81 7.44 2.79
N ALA A 414 -24.12 6.31 2.98
CA ALA A 414 -24.55 5.00 2.56
C ALA A 414 -25.80 4.54 3.32
N ALA A 415 -26.75 3.98 2.60
CA ALA A 415 -27.91 3.35 3.20
C ALA A 415 -27.45 2.12 4.01
N VAL A 416 -27.69 2.14 5.32
CA VAL A 416 -27.39 1.00 6.20
C VAL A 416 -28.45 -0.07 5.94
N TYR A 417 -28.05 -1.19 5.33
CA TYR A 417 -28.85 -2.41 5.33
C TYR A 417 -28.42 -3.27 6.52
N PRO A 418 -29.12 -3.22 7.67
CA PRO A 418 -28.90 -4.21 8.72
C PRO A 418 -29.24 -5.61 8.15
N PRO A 419 -28.50 -6.66 8.54
CA PRO A 419 -28.76 -8.00 8.05
C PRO A 419 -30.22 -8.39 8.30
N ALA A 420 -30.86 -8.93 7.26
CA ALA A 420 -32.23 -9.41 7.35
C ALA A 420 -32.31 -10.54 8.40
N GLY A 421 -32.93 -10.25 9.54
CA GLY A 421 -33.11 -11.22 10.63
C GLY A 421 -32.86 -10.70 12.05
N GLY A 422 -32.41 -9.46 12.25
CA GLY A 422 -32.27 -8.88 13.59
C GLY A 422 -33.63 -8.43 14.16
N SER A 423 -34.23 -9.23 15.04
CA SER A 423 -35.28 -8.76 15.95
C SER A 423 -34.86 -7.43 16.59
N HIS A 424 -35.79 -6.46 16.67
CA HIS A 424 -35.62 -5.18 17.37
C HIS A 424 -34.56 -5.25 18.49
N THR A 425 -33.34 -4.83 18.21
CA THR A 425 -32.37 -4.58 19.28
C THR A 425 -32.84 -3.31 19.97
N GLU A 426 -33.50 -3.48 21.12
CA GLU A 426 -33.73 -2.38 22.04
C GLU A 426 -32.42 -1.62 22.25
N ARG A 427 -32.47 -0.29 22.08
CA ARG A 427 -31.32 0.58 22.35
C ARG A 427 -30.75 0.24 23.73
N PRO A 428 -29.43 0.03 23.87
CA PRO A 428 -28.84 -0.22 25.18
C PRO A 428 -29.13 0.97 26.09
N ARG A 429 -29.98 0.76 27.10
CA ARG A 429 -30.21 1.74 28.16
C ARG A 429 -29.18 1.48 29.24
N LEU A 430 -28.32 2.46 29.50
CA LEU A 430 -27.47 2.49 30.68
C LEU A 430 -28.35 2.46 31.93
N ARG A 431 -28.46 1.30 32.60
CA ARG A 431 -28.92 1.23 33.98
C ARG A 431 -27.76 1.69 34.87
N GLY A 432 -28.03 2.70 35.69
CA GLY A 432 -27.09 3.22 36.68
C GLY A 432 -26.72 2.18 37.74
N PRO A 433 -25.70 2.46 38.58
CA PRO A 433 -25.11 1.48 39.46
C PRO A 433 -26.12 1.03 40.52
N MET A 434 -26.46 -0.27 40.52
CA MET A 434 -27.20 -0.87 41.62
C MET A 434 -26.26 -1.07 42.81
N ALA A 435 -26.66 -0.50 43.95
CA ALA A 435 -25.99 -0.68 45.22
C ALA A 435 -25.89 -2.18 45.58
N ALA A 436 -24.73 -2.53 46.15
CA ALA A 436 -24.40 -3.85 46.64
C ALA A 436 -25.37 -4.28 47.75
N GLU A 437 -25.96 -5.46 47.61
CA GLU A 437 -26.46 -6.23 48.75
C GLU A 437 -26.37 -7.74 48.43
N TYR A 438 -25.94 -8.47 49.44
CA TYR A 438 -25.38 -9.81 49.46
C TYR A 438 -26.47 -10.88 49.28
N ALA A 439 -26.25 -11.89 48.41
CA ALA A 439 -26.89 -13.20 48.57
C ALA A 439 -26.23 -14.30 47.71
N THR A 440 -25.69 -15.28 48.42
CA THR A 440 -25.33 -16.67 48.08
C THR A 440 -26.10 -17.32 46.91
N THR A 441 -25.35 -17.86 45.95
CA THR A 441 -25.83 -18.81 44.93
C THR A 441 -25.83 -20.24 45.48
N TYR A 442 -27.01 -20.83 45.65
CA TYR A 442 -27.20 -22.28 45.66
C TYR A 442 -27.45 -22.76 44.24
N TYR A 443 -26.72 -23.79 43.83
CA TYR A 443 -26.85 -24.49 42.56
C TYR A 443 -27.89 -25.62 42.70
N THR A 444 -28.89 -25.66 41.82
CA THR A 444 -29.85 -26.76 41.70
C THR A 444 -29.81 -27.27 40.25
N PRO A 445 -29.58 -28.57 39.99
CA PRO A 445 -29.58 -29.12 38.65
C PRO A 445 -30.99 -29.48 38.16
N GLU A 446 -31.24 -29.27 36.86
CA GLU A 446 -32.49 -29.55 36.16
C GLU A 446 -32.76 -31.06 36.06
N THR A 447 -33.98 -31.48 36.42
CA THR A 447 -34.53 -32.83 36.20
C THR A 447 -35.33 -32.87 34.89
N HIS A 448 -35.04 -33.87 34.06
CA HIS A 448 -35.76 -34.18 32.83
C HIS A 448 -37.24 -34.53 33.07
N ASP A 449 -38.11 -33.96 32.23
CA ASP A 449 -39.54 -34.28 32.14
C ASP A 449 -39.79 -35.68 31.57
N LEU A 450 -40.60 -36.44 32.30
CA LEU A 450 -41.23 -37.69 31.87
C LEU A 450 -42.55 -37.36 31.14
N ALA A 451 -42.80 -38.04 30.03
CA ALA A 451 -44.13 -38.17 29.41
C ALA A 451 -44.63 -39.62 29.56
N PRO A 452 -45.96 -39.85 29.56
CA PRO A 452 -46.59 -40.88 30.40
C PRO A 452 -46.82 -42.24 29.71
N ASP A 453 -47.08 -43.22 30.58
CA ASP A 453 -47.35 -44.64 30.34
C ASP A 453 -48.52 -44.95 29.39
N ALA A 454 -48.35 -46.07 28.67
CA ALA A 454 -49.24 -47.26 28.63
C ALA A 454 -49.44 -47.79 27.20
N GLU A 455 -48.88 -48.96 26.89
CA GLU A 455 -49.65 -50.20 26.80
C GLU A 455 -48.73 -51.40 26.53
N ASP A 456 -49.07 -52.46 27.25
CA ASP A 456 -48.53 -53.80 27.25
C ASP A 456 -48.87 -54.52 25.94
N THR A 457 -47.92 -55.21 25.32
CA THR A 457 -48.22 -56.48 24.62
C THR A 457 -46.96 -57.29 24.46
N ASP A 458 -47.06 -58.47 25.04
CA ASP A 458 -46.14 -59.58 25.07
C ASP A 458 -45.92 -60.19 23.67
N ASP A 459 -44.81 -60.91 23.63
CA ASP A 459 -44.58 -62.14 22.91
C ASP A 459 -43.78 -62.19 21.59
N ARG A 460 -42.88 -63.17 21.64
CA ARG A 460 -41.92 -63.62 20.65
C ARG A 460 -42.64 -64.26 19.46
N THR A 461 -42.08 -64.16 18.25
CA THR A 461 -41.50 -65.31 17.49
C THR A 461 -41.12 -64.93 16.06
N SER A 462 -39.97 -65.50 15.65
CA SER A 462 -39.45 -65.76 14.28
C SER A 462 -38.87 -64.63 13.45
#